data_AF-A0A2H9LPK0-F1
#
_entry.id   AF-A0A2H9LPK0-F1
#
_cell.length_a   1.000
_cell.length_b   1.000
_cell.length_c   1.000
_cell.angle_alpha   90.00
_cell.angle_beta   90.00
_cell.angle_gamma   90.00
#
_symmetry.space_group_name_H-M   'P 1'
#
loop_
_entity.id
_entity.type
_entity.pdbx_description
1 polymer ?
#
loop_
_entity_poly.entity_id
_entity_poly.type
_entity_poly.pdbx_seq_one_letter_code
_entity_poly.pdbx_strand_id
1 'polypeptide(L)'
;MAEGVPVQKVLEYRSKAYDNNRIIDALRGENYSFQQIRDAIQQADIKKNVASPGSAQEEETLPMASPEMSTPPPMPASQQHYAAPQMQRSTQPQASFDLDEIQRVLEEIIEEKWKESEKLINNIMEWKGIAATKIKEFDTRLNDFNNRINALNTVLGQKAEAFNETMQSVDTEIKALERALGKLVPTLSDNISELKELVGNAKKKG
;
A
#
# COMPACT_ATOMS: atom_id res chain seq x y z
N MET A 1 -28.74 6.97 14.41
CA MET A 1 -29.30 5.65 14.79
C MET A 1 -28.30 4.61 14.31
N ALA A 2 -27.54 4.00 15.22
CA ALA A 2 -26.69 2.86 14.91
C ALA A 2 -27.16 1.74 15.84
N GLU A 3 -28.20 1.04 15.38
CA GLU A 3 -28.82 -0.09 16.08
C GLU A 3 -27.79 -1.15 16.44
N GLY A 4 -28.04 -1.78 17.58
CA GLY A 4 -27.14 -2.70 18.25
C GLY A 4 -26.56 -3.79 17.34
N VAL A 5 -25.25 -3.93 17.45
CA VAL A 5 -24.45 -5.17 17.51
C VAL A 5 -24.82 -6.30 16.50
N PRO A 6 -23.84 -6.78 15.71
CA PRO A 6 -24.05 -7.83 14.73
C PRO A 6 -24.02 -9.22 15.38
N VAL A 7 -24.89 -9.48 16.36
CA VAL A 7 -25.11 -10.82 16.93
C VAL A 7 -25.40 -11.82 15.79
N GLN A 8 -26.10 -11.36 14.76
CA GLN A 8 -26.39 -12.13 13.55
C GLN A 8 -25.12 -12.53 12.78
N LYS A 9 -24.11 -11.66 12.68
CA LYS A 9 -22.83 -11.98 12.02
C LYS A 9 -22.01 -12.96 12.86
N VAL A 10 -22.00 -12.81 14.19
CA VAL A 10 -21.36 -13.79 15.08
C VAL A 10 -21.99 -15.17 14.90
N LEU A 11 -23.33 -15.24 14.85
CA LEU A 11 -24.05 -16.49 14.58
C LEU A 11 -23.75 -17.05 13.18
N GLU A 12 -23.62 -16.19 12.16
CA GLU A 12 -23.23 -16.58 10.80
C GLU A 12 -21.79 -17.12 10.72
N TYR A 13 -20.83 -16.46 11.36
CA TYR A 13 -19.45 -16.96 11.39
C TYR A 13 -19.35 -18.26 12.18
N ARG A 14 -20.12 -18.40 13.26
CA ARG A 14 -20.21 -19.66 14.00
C ARG A 14 -20.84 -20.78 13.20
N SER A 15 -21.87 -20.51 12.38
CA SER A 15 -22.45 -21.53 11.50
C SER A 15 -21.46 -22.00 10.44
N LYS A 16 -20.50 -21.15 10.06
CA LYS A 16 -19.35 -21.48 9.20
C LYS A 16 -18.15 -22.08 9.96
N ALA A 17 -18.32 -22.47 11.22
CA ALA A 17 -17.31 -23.08 12.09
C ALA A 17 -16.05 -22.21 12.34
N TYR A 18 -16.19 -20.89 12.31
CA TYR A 18 -15.12 -19.98 12.75
C TYR A 18 -15.00 -20.00 14.28
N ASP A 19 -13.76 -20.00 14.78
CA ASP A 19 -13.48 -19.83 16.20
C ASP A 19 -13.65 -18.36 16.64
N ASN A 20 -13.82 -18.15 17.95
CA ASN A 20 -14.06 -16.82 18.50
C ASN A 20 -12.94 -15.81 18.17
N ASN A 21 -11.68 -16.24 18.02
CA ASN A 21 -10.58 -15.32 17.69
C ASN A 21 -10.68 -14.84 16.25
N ARG A 22 -11.00 -15.73 15.31
CA ARG A 22 -11.25 -15.34 13.91
C ARG A 22 -12.48 -14.45 13.75
N ILE A 23 -13.50 -14.66 14.58
CA ILE A 23 -14.70 -13.80 14.62
C ILE A 23 -14.33 -12.39 15.10
N ILE A 24 -13.50 -12.30 16.14
CA ILE A 24 -12.99 -11.02 16.66
C ILE A 24 -12.20 -10.28 15.57
N ASP A 25 -11.30 -10.97 14.87
CA ASP A 25 -10.48 -10.35 13.81
C ASP A 25 -11.32 -9.87 12.62
N ALA A 26 -12.31 -10.67 12.19
CA ALA A 26 -13.24 -10.28 11.13
C ALA A 26 -14.07 -9.05 11.51
N LEU A 27 -14.63 -9.01 12.73
CA LEU A 27 -15.43 -7.88 13.21
C LEU A 27 -14.60 -6.63 13.48
N ARG A 28 -13.34 -6.77 13.89
CA ARG A 28 -12.41 -5.64 13.98
C ARG A 28 -12.12 -5.02 12.62
N GLY A 29 -12.00 -5.84 11.57
CA GLY A 29 -11.89 -5.38 10.18
C GLY A 29 -13.09 -4.56 9.70
N GLU A 30 -14.25 -4.76 10.32
CA GLU A 30 -15.49 -4.04 10.03
C GLU A 30 -15.73 -2.82 10.94
N ASN A 31 -14.70 -2.37 11.67
CA ASN A 31 -14.72 -1.22 12.59
C ASN A 31 -15.62 -1.37 13.83
N TYR A 32 -15.94 -2.59 14.26
CA TYR A 32 -16.62 -2.80 15.54
C TYR A 32 -15.64 -2.64 16.72
N SER A 33 -16.11 -2.00 17.80
CA SER A 33 -15.31 -1.88 19.03
C SER A 33 -15.22 -3.20 19.77
N PHE A 34 -14.14 -3.37 20.56
CA PHE A 34 -13.93 -4.57 21.35
C PHE A 34 -15.08 -4.88 22.32
N GLN A 35 -15.67 -3.85 22.94
CA GLN A 35 -16.84 -4.02 23.81
C GLN A 35 -18.05 -4.55 23.04
N GLN A 36 -18.35 -3.98 21.87
CA GLN A 36 -19.45 -4.44 21.02
C GLN A 36 -19.25 -5.89 20.55
N ILE A 37 -18.02 -6.29 20.21
CA ILE A 37 -17.71 -7.65 19.78
C ILE A 37 -17.90 -8.64 20.93
N ARG A 38 -17.40 -8.31 22.12
CA ARG A 38 -17.56 -9.16 23.31
C ARG A 38 -19.03 -9.35 23.68
N ASP A 39 -19.79 -8.25 23.69
CA ASP A 39 -21.21 -8.28 24.01
C ASP A 39 -21.99 -9.07 22.93
N ALA A 40 -21.60 -8.98 21.65
CA ALA A 40 -22.18 -9.77 20.56
C ALA A 40 -21.99 -11.28 20.74
N ILE A 41 -20.77 -11.69 21.13
CA ILE A 41 -20.40 -13.10 21.31
C ILE A 41 -21.16 -13.68 22.49
N GLN A 42 -21.20 -12.97 23.62
CA GLN A 42 -21.96 -13.38 24.79
C GLN A 42 -23.46 -13.52 24.47
N GLN A 43 -24.04 -12.56 23.74
CA GLN A 43 -25.44 -12.65 23.31
C GLN A 43 -25.69 -13.80 22.33
N ALA A 44 -24.76 -14.10 21.42
CA ALA A 44 -24.86 -15.21 20.50
C ALA A 44 -24.77 -16.58 21.20
N ASP A 45 -23.95 -16.68 22.25
CA ASP A 45 -23.86 -17.85 23.13
C ASP A 45 -25.19 -18.13 23.85
N ILE A 46 -25.76 -17.09 24.46
CA ILE A 46 -27.06 -17.18 25.14
C ILE A 46 -28.15 -17.58 24.14
N LYS A 47 -28.22 -16.93 22.97
CA LYS A 47 -29.27 -17.19 21.97
C LYS A 47 -29.19 -18.60 21.36
N LYS A 48 -27.98 -19.17 21.22
CA LYS A 48 -27.78 -20.56 20.78
C LYS A 48 -28.23 -21.55 21.87
N ASN A 49 -27.97 -21.26 23.14
CA ASN A 49 -28.40 -22.10 24.26
C ASN A 49 -29.91 -22.02 24.53
N VAL A 50 -30.58 -20.92 24.18
CA VAL A 50 -32.04 -20.78 24.33
C VAL A 50 -32.83 -21.54 23.24
N ALA A 51 -32.19 -21.91 22.12
CA ALA A 51 -32.81 -22.70 21.05
C ALA A 51 -32.77 -24.23 21.27
N SER A 52 -32.16 -24.69 22.37
CA SER A 52 -32.19 -26.10 22.80
C SER A 52 -32.90 -26.21 24.14
N PRO A 53 -34.09 -26.83 24.23
CA PRO A 53 -34.72 -27.10 25.51
C PRO A 53 -33.97 -28.25 26.18
N GLY A 54 -33.01 -27.94 27.04
CA GLY A 54 -32.36 -28.95 27.87
C GLY A 54 -30.96 -28.59 28.34
N SER A 55 -30.84 -27.60 29.21
CA SER A 55 -30.06 -27.65 30.47
C SER A 55 -29.99 -26.24 31.04
N ALA A 56 -30.75 -26.04 32.11
CA ALA A 56 -30.63 -24.89 32.98
C ALA A 56 -29.28 -24.94 33.71
N GLN A 57 -28.62 -23.78 33.80
CA GLN A 57 -27.71 -23.30 34.85
C GLN A 57 -26.93 -22.13 34.25
N GLU A 58 -26.67 -21.00 34.90
CA GLU A 58 -27.15 -20.35 36.11
C GLU A 58 -26.63 -18.91 35.94
N GLU A 59 -27.44 -17.92 36.28
CA GLU A 59 -27.11 -16.50 36.19
C GLU A 59 -26.02 -16.13 37.20
N GLU A 60 -24.95 -15.47 36.76
CA GLU A 60 -24.06 -14.73 37.66
C GLU A 60 -24.10 -13.25 37.29
N THR A 61 -24.95 -12.51 38.02
CA THR A 61 -25.07 -11.06 37.97
C THR A 61 -23.98 -10.45 38.84
N LEU A 62 -23.06 -9.70 38.23
CA LEU A 62 -22.10 -8.86 38.95
C LEU A 62 -22.79 -7.55 39.38
N PRO A 63 -22.66 -7.10 40.65
CA PRO A 63 -23.19 -5.82 41.09
C PRO A 63 -22.20 -4.71 40.76
N MET A 64 -22.59 -3.76 39.90
CA MET A 64 -21.84 -2.52 39.67
C MET A 64 -22.47 -1.38 40.49
N ALA A 65 -21.67 -0.83 41.40
CA ALA A 65 -22.03 0.27 42.27
C ALA A 65 -22.27 1.58 41.49
N SER A 66 -23.31 2.32 41.89
CA SER A 66 -23.54 3.73 41.53
C SER A 66 -23.72 4.56 42.81
N PRO A 67 -23.21 5.81 42.88
CA PRO A 67 -23.29 6.66 44.08
C PRO A 67 -24.57 7.52 44.17
N GLU A 68 -24.95 7.82 45.42
CA GLU A 68 -25.75 8.94 45.96
C GLU A 68 -27.15 9.28 45.39
N MET A 69 -28.20 9.27 46.22
CA MET A 69 -28.80 10.47 46.87
C MET A 69 -30.16 10.15 47.55
N SER A 70 -30.41 10.75 48.73
CA SER A 70 -31.73 11.10 49.34
C SER A 70 -32.44 10.16 50.36
N THR A 71 -32.15 10.39 51.65
CA THR A 71 -33.01 10.60 52.86
C THR A 71 -34.25 9.73 53.24
N PRO A 72 -34.56 9.60 54.56
CA PRO A 72 -35.38 8.53 55.23
C PRO A 72 -36.83 9.00 55.57
N PRO A 73 -37.80 8.16 56.07
CA PRO A 73 -37.90 7.69 57.48
C PRO A 73 -38.70 6.32 57.66
N PRO A 74 -39.33 5.94 58.82
CA PRO A 74 -38.84 4.92 59.75
C PRO A 74 -39.82 3.75 60.11
N MET A 75 -39.36 2.86 61.01
CA MET A 75 -40.12 1.92 61.91
C MET A 75 -40.38 0.47 61.41
N PRO A 76 -40.83 -0.47 62.30
CA PRO A 76 -40.07 -1.05 63.40
C PRO A 76 -40.17 -2.60 63.45
N ALA A 77 -39.30 -3.20 64.26
CA ALA A 77 -39.42 -4.48 64.96
C ALA A 77 -40.45 -5.53 64.48
N SER A 78 -39.97 -6.74 64.15
CA SER A 78 -40.48 -7.97 64.80
C SER A 78 -39.53 -9.13 64.57
N GLN A 79 -39.09 -9.70 65.69
CA GLN A 79 -38.50 -11.03 65.75
C GLN A 79 -39.54 -12.05 65.32
N GLN A 80 -39.23 -12.89 64.32
CA GLN A 80 -39.83 -14.22 64.23
C GLN A 80 -38.78 -15.19 63.70
N HIS A 81 -38.37 -16.09 64.60
CA HIS A 81 -37.62 -17.28 64.30
C HIS A 81 -38.44 -18.16 63.33
N TYR A 82 -38.06 -18.16 62.07
CA TYR A 82 -38.38 -19.26 61.16
C TYR A 82 -37.12 -20.08 60.97
N ALA A 83 -37.16 -21.31 61.47
CA ALA A 83 -36.17 -22.34 61.17
C ALA A 83 -36.27 -22.66 59.67
N ALA A 84 -35.38 -22.08 58.87
CA ALA A 84 -35.19 -22.45 57.48
C ALA A 84 -34.53 -23.84 57.42
N PRO A 85 -34.94 -24.72 56.50
CA PRO A 85 -34.25 -25.98 56.24
C PRO A 85 -32.79 -25.67 55.89
N GLN A 86 -31.84 -26.34 56.55
CA GLN A 86 -30.45 -26.31 56.14
C GLN A 86 -30.34 -26.87 54.73
N MET A 87 -30.29 -25.99 53.74
CA MET A 87 -29.75 -26.34 52.44
C MET A 87 -28.28 -26.68 52.66
N GLN A 88 -27.99 -27.95 52.46
CA GLN A 88 -26.66 -28.50 52.33
C GLN A 88 -25.96 -27.71 51.22
N ARG A 89 -25.12 -26.77 51.63
CA ARG A 89 -24.29 -25.97 50.75
C ARG A 89 -23.27 -26.92 50.15
N SER A 90 -23.61 -27.48 49.00
CA SER A 90 -22.68 -28.17 48.14
C SER A 90 -21.52 -27.23 47.91
N THR A 91 -20.37 -27.51 48.52
CA THR A 91 -19.09 -26.94 48.12
C THR A 91 -18.84 -27.46 46.71
N GLN A 92 -19.39 -26.76 45.73
CA GLN A 92 -18.98 -26.88 44.35
C GLN A 92 -17.48 -26.54 44.36
N PRO A 93 -16.60 -27.38 43.81
CA PRO A 93 -15.23 -26.98 43.59
C PRO A 93 -15.31 -25.76 42.67
N GLN A 94 -15.10 -24.56 43.22
CA GLN A 94 -14.64 -23.45 42.39
C GLN A 94 -13.41 -24.00 41.72
N ALA A 95 -13.50 -24.20 40.40
CA ALA A 95 -12.31 -24.28 39.57
C ALA A 95 -11.60 -22.95 39.77
N SER A 96 -10.73 -22.90 40.78
CA SER A 96 -9.66 -21.94 40.85
C SER A 96 -8.85 -22.21 39.58
N PHE A 97 -9.18 -21.49 38.51
CA PHE A 97 -8.23 -21.30 37.44
C PHE A 97 -6.98 -20.79 38.14
N ASP A 98 -5.92 -21.60 38.11
CA ASP A 98 -4.65 -21.22 38.70
C ASP A 98 -4.23 -19.93 37.98
N LEU A 99 -4.39 -18.80 38.66
CA LEU A 99 -3.99 -17.50 38.13
C LEU A 99 -2.51 -17.53 37.75
N ASP A 100 -1.73 -18.37 38.42
CA ASP A 100 -0.33 -18.66 38.13
C ASP A 100 -0.14 -19.37 36.77
N GLU A 101 -1.06 -20.26 36.37
CA GLU A 101 -1.01 -20.92 35.06
C GLU A 101 -1.39 -19.94 33.94
N ILE A 102 -2.43 -19.12 34.17
CA ILE A 102 -2.82 -18.05 33.24
C ILE A 102 -1.70 -17.01 33.11
N GLN A 103 -1.06 -16.63 34.21
CA GLN A 103 0.05 -15.68 34.22
C GLN A 103 1.26 -16.23 33.45
N ARG A 104 1.62 -17.50 33.65
CA ARG A 104 2.71 -18.14 32.92
C ARG A 104 2.46 -18.18 31.42
N VAL A 105 1.23 -18.55 31.01
CA VAL A 105 0.85 -18.54 29.58
C VAL A 105 0.86 -17.12 29.02
N LEU A 106 0.42 -16.12 29.78
CA LEU A 106 0.48 -14.71 29.38
C LEU A 106 1.93 -14.22 29.22
N GLU A 107 2.82 -14.53 30.15
CA GLU A 107 4.23 -14.15 30.08
C GLU A 107 4.91 -14.78 28.86
N GLU A 108 4.64 -16.05 28.57
CA GLU A 108 5.17 -16.74 27.38
C GLU A 108 4.65 -16.10 26.08
N ILE A 109 3.35 -15.76 26.01
CA ILE A 109 2.77 -15.06 24.86
C ILE A 109 3.38 -13.66 24.68
N ILE A 110 3.58 -12.92 25.77
CA ILE A 110 4.20 -11.59 25.73
C ILE A 110 5.64 -11.68 25.23
N GLU A 111 6.42 -12.62 25.74
CA GLU A 111 7.80 -12.83 25.30
C GLU A 111 7.88 -13.23 23.82
N GLU A 112 7.00 -14.12 23.38
CA GLU A 112 6.90 -14.51 21.96
C GLU A 112 6.59 -13.31 21.07
N LYS A 113 5.58 -12.50 21.45
CA LYS A 113 5.18 -11.31 20.69
C LYS A 113 6.24 -10.21 20.71
N TRP A 114 6.96 -10.07 21.82
CA TRP A 114 8.08 -9.13 21.92
C TRP A 114 9.22 -9.53 20.99
N LYS A 115 9.58 -10.81 20.97
CA LYS A 115 10.61 -11.36 20.09
C LYS A 115 10.24 -11.26 18.61
N GLU A 116 8.97 -11.50 18.28
CA GLU A 116 8.44 -11.28 16.93
C GLU A 116 8.56 -9.80 16.51
N SER A 117 8.24 -8.87 17.43
CA SER A 117 8.36 -7.43 17.21
C SER A 117 9.80 -6.98 17.01
N GLU A 118 10.73 -7.49 17.83
CA GLU A 118 12.17 -7.24 17.68
C GLU A 118 12.68 -7.70 16.31
N LYS A 119 12.24 -8.87 15.86
CA LYS A 119 12.58 -9.38 14.52
C LYS A 119 12.07 -8.46 13.41
N LEU A 120 10.84 -7.95 13.50
CA LEU A 120 10.30 -7.01 12.53
C LEU A 120 11.11 -5.70 12.49
N ILE A 121 11.49 -5.18 13.66
CA ILE A 121 12.33 -3.97 13.76
C ILE A 121 13.70 -4.20 13.10
N ASN A 122 14.33 -5.35 13.34
CA ASN A 122 15.60 -5.70 12.71
C ASN A 122 15.48 -5.82 11.18
N ASN A 123 14.40 -6.44 10.68
CA ASN A 123 14.13 -6.50 9.24
C ASN A 123 13.92 -5.10 8.63
N ILE A 124 13.25 -4.19 9.33
CA ILE A 124 13.06 -2.80 8.88
C ILE A 124 14.41 -2.07 8.84
N MET A 125 15.30 -2.28 9.81
CA MET A 125 16.63 -1.69 9.80
C MET A 125 17.48 -2.20 8.63
N GLU A 126 17.43 -3.50 8.34
CA GLU A 126 18.11 -4.08 7.19
C GLU A 126 17.56 -3.51 5.88
N TRP A 127 16.23 -3.50 5.72
CA TRP A 127 15.59 -2.95 4.54
C TRP A 127 15.92 -1.46 4.35
N LYS A 128 15.95 -0.67 5.43
CA LYS A 128 16.39 0.73 5.40
C LYS A 128 17.83 0.84 4.89
N GLY A 129 18.71 -0.04 5.33
CA GLY A 129 20.10 -0.11 4.84
C GLY A 129 20.16 -0.39 3.34
N ILE A 130 19.44 -1.41 2.86
CA ILE A 130 19.37 -1.77 1.44
C ILE A 130 18.79 -0.62 0.61
N ALA A 131 17.71 0.01 1.08
CA ALA A 131 17.07 1.14 0.42
C ALA A 131 18.03 2.35 0.31
N ALA A 132 18.74 2.69 1.40
CA ALA A 132 19.71 3.78 1.39
C ALA A 132 20.85 3.53 0.38
N THR A 133 21.34 2.30 0.28
CA THR A 133 22.36 1.92 -0.71
C THR A 133 21.83 2.05 -2.13
N LYS A 134 20.63 1.53 -2.42
CA LYS A 134 20.00 1.64 -3.75
C LYS A 134 19.75 3.09 -4.15
N ILE A 135 19.35 3.95 -3.21
CA ILE A 135 19.17 5.39 -3.46
C ILE A 135 20.50 6.04 -3.84
N LYS A 136 21.60 5.73 -3.15
CA LYS A 136 22.94 6.25 -3.50
C LYS A 136 23.41 5.77 -4.87
N GLU A 137 23.19 4.50 -5.20
CA GLU A 137 23.50 3.96 -6.52
C GLU A 137 22.68 4.65 -7.61
N PHE A 138 21.39 4.91 -7.35
CA PHE A 138 20.51 5.61 -8.28
C PHE A 138 20.95 7.06 -8.51
N ASP A 139 21.33 7.78 -7.45
CA ASP A 139 21.86 9.14 -7.54
C ASP A 139 23.15 9.18 -8.37
N THR A 140 24.05 8.21 -8.14
CA THR A 140 25.27 8.06 -8.94
C THR A 140 24.96 7.83 -10.42
N ARG A 141 23.99 6.96 -10.73
CA ARG A 141 23.55 6.69 -12.11
C ARG A 141 22.89 7.89 -12.76
N LEU A 142 22.11 8.68 -12.02
CA LEU A 142 21.51 9.92 -12.51
C LEU A 142 22.59 10.97 -12.85
N ASN A 143 23.61 11.10 -12.00
CA ASN A 143 24.73 12.00 -12.25
C ASN A 143 25.53 11.57 -13.49
N ASP A 144 25.82 10.28 -13.64
CA ASP A 144 26.47 9.76 -14.86
C ASP A 144 25.61 9.99 -16.11
N PHE A 145 24.29 9.78 -16.01
CA PHE A 145 23.35 10.05 -17.10
C PHE A 145 23.34 11.53 -17.51
N ASN A 146 23.30 12.45 -16.54
CA ASN A 146 23.41 13.89 -16.80
C ASN A 146 24.74 14.25 -17.48
N ASN A 147 25.85 13.66 -17.04
CA ASN A 147 27.16 13.88 -17.67
C ASN A 147 27.18 13.39 -19.12
N ARG A 148 26.57 12.23 -19.41
CA ARG A 148 26.44 11.70 -20.77
C ARG A 148 25.56 12.58 -21.66
N ILE A 149 24.46 13.12 -21.13
CA ILE A 149 23.62 14.09 -21.87
C ILE A 149 24.43 15.34 -22.20
N ASN A 150 25.19 15.89 -21.25
CA ASN A 150 26.00 17.07 -21.49
C ASN A 150 27.08 16.81 -22.55
N ALA A 151 27.73 15.64 -22.50
CA ALA A 151 28.67 15.22 -23.54
C ALA A 151 27.98 15.09 -24.91
N LEU A 152 26.79 14.48 -24.95
CA LEU A 152 26.02 14.32 -26.18
C LEU A 152 25.59 15.67 -26.78
N ASN A 153 25.13 16.60 -25.95
CA ASN A 153 24.79 17.97 -26.38
C ASN A 153 26.02 18.70 -26.95
N THR A 154 27.19 18.50 -26.33
CA THR A 154 28.45 19.07 -26.83
C THR A 154 28.79 18.51 -28.21
N VAL A 155 28.74 17.19 -28.37
CA VAL A 155 29.03 16.51 -29.65
C VAL A 155 28.01 16.90 -30.73
N LEU A 156 26.72 17.00 -30.37
CA LEU A 156 25.68 17.46 -31.30
C LEU A 156 25.92 18.91 -31.75
N GLY A 157 26.32 19.79 -30.84
CA GLY A 157 26.70 21.17 -31.16
C GLY A 157 27.86 21.22 -32.15
N GLN A 158 28.95 20.51 -31.86
CA GLN A 158 30.12 20.42 -32.74
C GLN A 158 29.77 19.85 -34.11
N LYS A 159 28.93 18.80 -34.16
CA LYS A 159 28.50 18.19 -35.42
C LYS A 159 27.60 19.11 -36.23
N ALA A 160 26.76 19.90 -35.58
CA ALA A 160 25.93 20.90 -36.24
C ALA A 160 26.78 22.04 -36.83
N GLU A 161 27.79 22.52 -36.11
CA GLU A 161 28.75 23.50 -36.61
C GLU A 161 29.53 22.97 -37.82
N ALA A 162 30.11 21.77 -37.73
CA ALA A 162 30.83 21.14 -38.84
C ALA A 162 29.93 20.90 -40.06
N PHE A 163 28.66 20.53 -39.84
CA PHE A 163 27.68 20.41 -40.91
C PHE A 163 27.39 21.77 -41.57
N ASN A 164 27.25 22.84 -40.79
CA ASN A 164 27.03 24.18 -41.31
C ASN A 164 28.23 24.68 -42.14
N GLU A 165 29.46 24.47 -41.67
CA GLU A 165 30.67 24.78 -42.44
C GLU A 165 30.73 24.01 -43.76
N THR A 166 30.45 22.69 -43.71
CA THR A 166 30.41 21.85 -44.91
C THR A 166 29.35 22.36 -45.90
N MET A 167 28.16 22.72 -45.41
CA MET A 167 27.10 23.25 -46.26
C MET A 167 27.47 24.59 -46.89
N GLN A 168 28.19 25.46 -46.18
CA GLN A 168 28.72 26.70 -46.75
C GLN A 168 29.77 26.44 -47.83
N SER A 169 30.67 25.48 -47.62
CA SER A 169 31.64 25.05 -48.63
C SER A 169 30.92 24.53 -49.89
N VAL A 170 29.93 23.67 -49.70
CA VAL A 170 29.11 23.14 -50.80
C VAL A 170 28.38 24.27 -51.54
N ASP A 171 27.80 25.25 -50.85
CA ASP A 171 27.17 26.42 -51.47
C ASP A 171 28.18 27.22 -52.32
N THR A 172 29.40 27.42 -51.83
CA THR A 172 30.45 28.09 -52.61
C THR A 172 30.89 27.29 -53.84
N GLU A 173 31.02 25.97 -53.74
CA GLU A 173 31.35 25.09 -54.86
C GLU A 173 30.22 25.06 -55.89
N ILE A 174 28.96 24.98 -55.44
CA ILE A 174 27.78 25.04 -56.31
C ILE A 174 27.76 26.37 -57.06
N LYS A 175 28.02 27.50 -56.40
CA LYS A 175 28.10 28.82 -57.07
C LYS A 175 29.25 28.89 -58.07
N ALA A 176 30.39 28.28 -57.78
CA ALA A 176 31.51 28.21 -58.72
C ALA A 176 31.14 27.38 -59.94
N LEU A 177 30.48 26.25 -59.73
CA LEU A 177 29.98 25.36 -60.77
C LEU A 177 28.89 26.04 -61.62
N GLU A 178 27.98 26.78 -61.00
CA GLU A 178 26.97 27.60 -61.67
C GLU A 178 27.63 28.65 -62.57
N ARG A 179 28.66 29.36 -62.10
CA ARG A 179 29.42 30.31 -62.92
C ARG A 179 30.17 29.63 -64.06
N ALA A 180 30.76 28.47 -63.82
CA ALA A 180 31.45 27.70 -64.85
C ALA A 180 30.46 27.28 -65.95
N LEU A 181 29.32 26.69 -65.57
CA LEU A 181 28.22 26.35 -66.49
C LEU A 181 27.70 27.59 -67.23
N GLY A 182 27.51 28.71 -66.54
CA GLY A 182 27.07 29.98 -67.13
C GLY A 182 28.03 30.51 -68.19
N LYS A 183 29.34 30.20 -68.11
CA LYS A 183 30.32 30.51 -69.17
C LYS A 183 30.38 29.45 -70.27
N LEU A 184 30.20 28.18 -69.89
CA LEU A 184 30.32 27.03 -70.79
C LEU A 184 29.16 27.00 -71.80
N VAL A 185 27.94 27.33 -71.36
CA VAL A 185 26.74 27.34 -72.22
C VAL A 185 26.88 28.34 -73.40
N PRO A 186 27.22 29.62 -73.19
CA PRO A 186 27.49 30.56 -74.29
C PRO A 186 28.65 30.09 -75.18
N THR A 187 29.77 29.66 -74.59
CA THR A 187 30.95 29.22 -75.36
C THR A 187 30.62 28.04 -76.27
N LEU A 188 29.84 27.06 -75.80
CA LEU A 188 29.34 25.96 -76.62
C LEU A 188 28.43 26.46 -77.74
N SER A 189 27.52 27.39 -77.45
CA SER A 189 26.61 27.98 -78.43
C SER A 189 27.35 28.76 -79.53
N ASP A 190 28.35 29.55 -79.14
CA ASP A 190 29.20 30.34 -80.04
C ASP A 190 30.02 29.39 -80.93
N ASN A 191 30.68 28.39 -80.33
CA ASN A 191 31.48 27.40 -81.06
C ASN A 191 30.64 26.59 -82.05
N ILE A 192 29.42 26.16 -81.66
CA ILE A 192 28.49 25.46 -82.56
C ILE A 192 28.06 26.38 -83.72
N SER A 193 27.85 27.67 -83.45
CA SER A 193 27.47 28.66 -84.46
C SER A 193 28.61 28.90 -85.46
N GLU A 194 29.85 29.05 -85.00
CA GLU A 194 31.05 29.15 -85.84
C GLU A 194 31.27 27.88 -86.69
N LEU A 195 31.12 26.69 -86.09
CA LEU A 195 31.19 25.42 -86.82
C LEU A 195 30.15 25.34 -87.94
N LYS A 196 28.93 25.79 -87.65
CA LYS A 196 27.84 25.85 -88.65
C LYS A 196 28.18 26.80 -89.80
N GLU A 197 28.77 27.96 -89.52
CA GLU A 197 29.26 28.89 -90.55
C GLU A 197 30.42 28.30 -91.36
N LEU A 198 31.43 27.72 -90.72
CA LEU A 198 32.59 27.11 -91.39
C LEU A 198 32.15 26.00 -92.35
N VAL A 199 31.24 25.12 -91.91
CA VAL A 199 30.66 24.08 -92.77
C VAL A 199 29.85 24.70 -93.91
N GLY A 200 29.06 25.75 -93.64
CA GLY A 200 28.30 26.46 -94.67
C GLY A 200 29.18 27.10 -95.74
N ASN A 201 30.30 27.69 -95.35
CA ASN A 201 31.27 28.32 -96.25
C ASN A 201 32.07 27.28 -97.04
N ALA A 202 32.44 26.15 -96.43
CA ALA A 202 33.08 25.04 -97.12
C ALA A 202 32.16 24.44 -98.20
N LYS A 203 30.87 24.30 -97.91
CA LYS A 203 29.86 23.77 -98.85
C LYS A 203 29.53 24.71 -100.01
N LYS A 204 29.88 26.00 -99.93
CA LYS A 204 29.74 26.98 -101.03
C LYS A 204 30.98 27.07 -101.94
N LYS A 205 32.13 26.57 -101.49
CA LYS A 205 33.41 26.64 -102.20
C LYS A 205 33.81 25.34 -102.91
N GLY A 206 33.14 24.22 -102.62
CA GLY A 206 33.19 22.99 -103.42
C GLY A 206 31.93 22.85 -104.25
#